data_AF-A0A3A8MU73-F1
#
_entry.id   AF-A0A3A8MU73-F1
#
_cell.length_a   1.000
_cell.length_b   1.000
_cell.length_c   1.000
_cell.angle_alpha   90.00
_cell.angle_beta   90.00
_cell.angle_gamma   90.00
#
_symmetry.space_group_name_H-M   'P 1'
#
loop_
_entity.id
_entity.type
_entity.pdbx_description
1 polymer ?
#
loop_
_entity_poly.entity_id
_entity_poly.type
_entity_poly.pdbx_seq_one_letter_code
_entity_poly.pdbx_strand_id
1 'polypeptide(L)'
;MRKRGVFNLHLGAPVRLRLWGGGGGTGSVRKEDWDTLSDWGQVVRTLTVGGDAPNSLWMGALESYTLLSGHLVRRYNNRGNPDHHPAGAVVTRKLGPVYAEAFASDVLGARLLGAEVALDVPYLLFGRPPLPLQYLLSLSAVHDWGRAAGASKPLTLAHLDGTAMLVRRRNPEGGFELTLLGGWGGRPGEGGA
;
A
#
# COMPACT_ATOMS: atom_id res chain seq x y z
N MET A 1 -26.08 13.64 7.68
CA MET A 1 -25.44 12.93 8.82
C MET A 1 -23.97 12.71 8.50
N ARG A 2 -23.05 13.32 9.27
CA ARG A 2 -21.61 13.00 9.20
C ARG A 2 -21.45 11.60 9.80
N LYS A 3 -21.19 10.56 8.99
CA LYS A 3 -20.86 9.23 9.54
C LYS A 3 -19.64 9.43 10.45
N ARG A 4 -19.77 9.13 11.74
CA ARG A 4 -18.62 9.07 12.65
C ARG A 4 -17.63 8.07 12.04
N GLY A 5 -16.39 8.48 11.86
CA GLY A 5 -15.35 7.58 11.33
C GLY A 5 -15.24 6.35 12.23
N VAL A 6 -15.11 5.18 11.64
CA VAL A 6 -14.81 3.95 12.37
C VAL A 6 -13.33 3.99 12.74
N PHE A 7 -13.01 3.77 14.01
CA PHE A 7 -11.65 3.63 14.52
C PHE A 7 -11.50 2.25 15.13
N ASN A 8 -10.55 1.46 14.64
CA ASN A 8 -10.22 0.14 15.16
C ASN A 8 -8.71 0.05 15.39
N LEU A 9 -8.29 -0.38 16.58
CA LEU A 9 -6.90 -0.62 16.92
C LEU A 9 -6.76 -2.01 17.55
N HIS A 10 -5.92 -2.83 16.93
CA HIS A 10 -5.52 -4.14 17.43
C HIS A 10 -4.02 -4.10 17.72
N LEU A 11 -3.69 -4.32 19.00
CA LEU A 11 -2.31 -4.42 19.45
C LEU A 11 -1.97 -5.88 19.77
N GLY A 12 -0.70 -6.25 19.66
CA GLY A 12 -0.25 -7.55 20.14
C GLY A 12 1.26 -7.73 20.05
N ALA A 13 1.84 -8.41 21.03
CA ALA A 13 3.26 -8.76 21.04
C ALA A 13 3.40 -10.27 20.77
N PRO A 14 3.76 -10.72 19.56
CA PRO A 14 4.07 -12.12 19.34
C PRO A 14 5.32 -12.48 20.15
N VAL A 15 5.19 -13.51 20.99
CA VAL A 15 6.32 -14.05 21.74
C VAL A 15 6.61 -15.44 21.18
N ARG A 16 7.73 -15.59 20.48
CA ARG A 16 8.23 -16.90 20.06
C ARG A 16 9.27 -17.36 21.07
N LEU A 17 9.03 -18.53 21.66
CA LEU A 17 9.94 -19.15 22.60
C LEU A 17 10.94 -20.05 21.87
N ARG A 18 12.19 -20.01 22.31
CA ARG A 18 13.23 -20.90 21.82
C ARG A 18 13.24 -22.18 22.65
N LEU A 19 12.68 -23.26 22.10
CA LEU A 19 12.61 -24.57 22.77
C LEU A 19 13.92 -25.38 22.71
N TRP A 20 14.78 -25.10 21.72
CA TRP A 20 16.09 -25.75 21.56
C TRP A 20 17.15 -24.82 20.94
N GLY A 21 18.44 -25.14 21.13
CA GLY A 21 19.54 -24.49 20.42
C GLY A 21 20.01 -23.14 20.99
N GLY A 22 19.77 -22.86 22.27
CA GLY A 22 20.31 -21.68 22.97
C GLY A 22 21.53 -22.06 23.83
N GLY A 23 22.65 -21.35 23.67
CA GLY A 23 23.79 -21.44 24.59
C GLY A 23 23.47 -20.81 25.95
N GLY A 24 24.22 -21.17 27.00
CA GLY A 24 24.03 -20.63 28.35
C GLY A 24 24.01 -19.09 28.34
N GLY A 25 22.96 -18.49 28.91
CA GLY A 25 22.76 -17.04 28.93
C GLY A 25 21.87 -16.47 27.80
N THR A 26 21.39 -17.31 26.88
CA THR A 26 20.38 -16.87 25.90
C THR A 26 18.98 -16.90 26.52
N GLY A 27 18.25 -15.79 26.45
CA GLY A 27 16.90 -15.68 27.00
C GLY A 27 15.90 -16.63 26.31
N SER A 28 14.80 -16.96 26.99
CA SER A 28 13.77 -17.86 26.45
C SER A 28 13.02 -17.30 25.24
N VAL A 29 13.04 -15.98 25.06
CA VAL A 29 12.39 -15.27 23.96
C VAL A 29 13.37 -15.07 22.81
N ARG A 30 12.90 -15.30 21.59
CA ARG A 30 13.66 -15.09 20.38
C ARG A 30 14.01 -13.61 20.20
N LYS A 31 15.30 -13.29 20.12
CA LYS A 31 15.80 -11.90 20.02
C LYS A 31 15.52 -11.30 18.65
N GLU A 32 15.58 -12.12 17.60
CA GLU A 32 15.36 -11.73 16.20
C GLU A 32 13.92 -11.22 15.95
N ASP A 33 13.02 -11.36 16.92
CA ASP A 33 11.67 -10.82 16.85
C ASP A 33 11.61 -9.35 17.29
N TRP A 34 12.69 -8.79 17.82
CA TRP A 34 12.67 -7.50 18.53
C TRP A 34 13.95 -6.67 18.36
N ASP A 35 14.91 -7.11 17.55
CA ASP A 35 16.24 -6.51 17.47
C ASP A 35 16.36 -5.41 16.41
N THR A 36 15.39 -5.27 15.50
CA THR A 36 15.31 -4.14 14.58
C THR A 36 14.15 -3.20 14.91
N LEU A 37 14.27 -1.93 14.49
CA LEU A 37 13.20 -0.94 14.65
C LEU A 37 11.92 -1.39 13.94
N SER A 38 12.05 -2.01 12.78
CA SER A 38 10.94 -2.53 11.98
C SER A 38 10.12 -3.58 12.72
N ASP A 39 10.76 -4.42 13.55
CA ASP A 39 10.07 -5.51 14.25
C ASP A 39 9.09 -4.99 15.30
N TRP A 40 9.29 -3.77 15.82
CA TRP A 40 8.31 -3.12 16.68
C TRP A 40 6.99 -2.82 15.96
N GLY A 41 6.99 -2.80 14.62
CA GLY A 41 5.79 -2.68 13.81
C GLY A 41 4.75 -3.75 14.12
N GLN A 42 5.19 -4.96 14.46
CA GLN A 42 4.29 -6.07 14.79
C GLN A 42 3.38 -5.82 16.01
N VAL A 43 3.75 -4.86 16.87
CA VAL A 43 2.95 -4.44 18.02
C VAL A 43 1.62 -3.89 17.56
N VAL A 44 1.58 -3.17 16.43
CA VAL A 44 0.36 -2.73 15.78
C VAL A 44 -0.07 -3.81 14.79
N ARG A 45 -0.98 -4.70 15.23
CA ARG A 45 -1.52 -5.76 14.37
C ARG A 45 -2.38 -5.20 13.26
N THR A 46 -3.26 -4.27 13.62
CA THR A 46 -4.10 -3.56 12.66
C THR A 46 -4.53 -2.23 13.27
N LEU A 47 -4.36 -1.13 12.54
CA LEU A 47 -5.02 0.15 12.81
C LEU A 47 -5.86 0.49 11.60
N THR A 48 -7.14 0.80 11.79
CA THR A 48 -8.03 1.27 10.73
C THR A 48 -8.75 2.52 11.19
N VAL A 49 -8.68 3.58 10.38
CA VAL A 49 -9.46 4.81 10.54
C VAL A 49 -10.25 5.05 9.27
N GLY A 50 -11.55 5.31 9.39
CA GLY A 50 -12.46 5.56 8.26
C GLY A 50 -13.15 4.31 7.71
N GLY A 51 -12.65 3.10 8.00
CA GLY A 51 -13.21 1.84 7.49
C GLY A 51 -13.17 1.80 5.96
N ASP A 52 -14.26 1.36 5.33
CA ASP A 52 -14.40 1.32 3.86
C ASP A 52 -14.70 2.69 3.22
N ALA A 53 -14.43 3.78 3.95
CA ALA A 53 -14.62 5.12 3.42
C ALA A 53 -13.52 5.47 2.39
N PRO A 54 -13.81 6.35 1.40
CA PRO A 54 -12.81 6.82 0.44
C PRO A 54 -11.65 7.62 1.04
N ASN A 55 -11.78 8.01 2.31
CA ASN A 55 -10.75 8.66 3.10
C ASN A 55 -10.46 7.72 4.28
N SER A 56 -9.43 6.90 4.17
CA SER A 56 -9.10 5.92 5.18
C SER A 56 -7.60 5.86 5.45
N LEU A 57 -7.26 5.40 6.65
CA LEU A 57 -5.92 5.00 7.03
C LEU A 57 -6.00 3.54 7.47
N TRP A 58 -5.09 2.74 6.96
CA TRP A 58 -4.87 1.37 7.40
C TRP A 58 -3.40 1.18 7.75
N MET A 59 -3.10 0.47 8.82
CA MET A 59 -1.73 0.04 9.15
C MET A 59 -1.74 -1.41 9.63
N GLY A 60 -0.67 -2.14 9.33
CA GLY A 60 -0.53 -3.55 9.69
C GLY A 60 0.38 -4.29 8.72
N ALA A 61 0.21 -5.61 8.63
CA ALA A 61 0.99 -6.44 7.71
C ALA A 61 0.43 -6.46 6.29
N LEU A 62 1.26 -6.10 5.31
CA LEU A 62 0.89 -6.11 3.90
C LEU A 62 1.19 -7.51 3.34
N GLU A 63 0.17 -8.34 3.15
CA GLU A 63 0.36 -9.72 2.68
C GLU A 63 0.18 -9.89 1.15
N SER A 64 -0.58 -9.00 0.53
CA SER A 64 -0.83 -8.98 -0.93
C SER A 64 -1.30 -7.60 -1.41
N TYR A 65 -0.55 -6.56 -1.05
CA TYR A 65 -0.93 -5.19 -1.35
C TYR A 65 -0.65 -4.83 -2.82
N THR A 66 -1.54 -4.07 -3.45
CA THR A 66 -1.39 -3.56 -4.81
C THR A 66 -1.71 -2.08 -4.77
N LEU A 67 -0.78 -1.23 -5.21
CA LEU A 67 -1.00 0.20 -5.29
C LEU A 67 -1.89 0.47 -6.51
N LEU A 68 -3.12 0.89 -6.25
CA LEU A 68 -4.11 1.29 -7.27
C LEU A 68 -4.08 0.44 -8.56
N SER A 69 -3.62 1.02 -9.67
CA SER A 69 -3.56 0.40 -11.00
C SER A 69 -2.69 -0.86 -11.04
N GLY A 70 -1.77 -0.99 -10.09
CA GLY A 70 -0.88 -2.13 -9.94
C GLY A 70 0.29 -2.14 -10.91
N HIS A 71 0.58 -1.03 -11.58
CA HIS A 71 1.71 -0.93 -12.52
C HIS A 71 3.06 -0.92 -11.81
N LEU A 72 3.21 -0.13 -10.75
CA LEU A 72 4.47 -0.05 -9.99
C LEU A 72 4.54 -1.08 -8.86
N VAL A 73 3.43 -1.33 -8.14
CA VAL A 73 3.42 -2.23 -6.98
C VAL A 73 2.21 -3.13 -7.06
N ARG A 74 2.45 -4.44 -7.13
CA ARG A 74 1.41 -5.46 -7.26
C ARG A 74 1.73 -6.69 -6.42
N ARG A 75 0.74 -7.14 -5.65
CA ARG A 75 0.85 -8.30 -4.74
C ARG A 75 2.08 -8.24 -3.83
N TYR A 76 2.40 -7.04 -3.36
CA TYR A 76 3.51 -6.79 -2.45
C TYR A 76 3.25 -7.41 -1.09
N ASN A 77 4.28 -8.09 -0.58
CA ASN A 77 4.25 -8.77 0.71
C ASN A 77 5.44 -8.32 1.56
N ASN A 78 5.19 -7.70 2.72
CA ASN A 78 6.23 -7.25 3.65
C ASN A 78 6.59 -8.29 4.74
N ARG A 79 5.93 -9.45 4.75
CA ARG A 79 6.14 -10.60 5.64
C ARG A 79 6.84 -11.79 4.98
N GLY A 80 7.47 -11.59 3.81
CA GLY A 80 8.18 -12.66 3.11
C GLY A 80 9.37 -13.25 3.89
N ASN A 81 9.92 -12.52 4.86
CA ASN A 81 10.99 -13.00 5.75
C ASN A 81 10.39 -13.32 7.14
N PRO A 82 10.56 -14.55 7.66
CA PRO A 82 10.01 -14.95 8.96
C PRO A 82 10.66 -14.24 10.18
N ASP A 83 11.78 -13.55 9.97
CA ASP A 83 12.58 -12.88 11.00
C ASP A 83 12.52 -11.36 10.86
N HIS A 84 11.56 -10.82 10.11
CA HIS A 84 11.40 -9.39 9.93
C HIS A 84 9.91 -9.04 9.95
N HIS A 85 9.50 -8.20 10.90
CA HIS A 85 8.08 -7.97 11.18
C HIS A 85 7.63 -6.51 11.02
N PRO A 86 7.78 -5.90 9.82
CA PRO A 86 7.42 -4.51 9.60
C PRO A 86 5.89 -4.30 9.62
N ALA A 87 5.48 -3.13 10.11
CA ALA A 87 4.14 -2.60 9.88
C ALA A 87 4.16 -1.67 8.68
N GLY A 88 3.38 -2.00 7.67
CA GLY A 88 3.06 -1.09 6.57
C GLY A 88 1.92 -0.15 6.94
N ALA A 89 1.75 0.89 6.13
CA ALA A 89 0.63 1.82 6.20
C ALA A 89 0.12 2.09 4.80
N VAL A 90 -1.20 2.29 4.67
CA VAL A 90 -1.88 2.73 3.46
C VAL A 90 -2.82 3.85 3.84
N VAL A 91 -2.74 4.97 3.15
CA VAL A 91 -3.67 6.10 3.28
C VAL A 91 -4.35 6.34 1.96
N THR A 92 -5.66 6.49 1.98
CA THR A 92 -6.48 6.80 0.81
C THR A 92 -7.20 8.11 1.03
N ARG A 93 -7.38 8.88 -0.04
CA ARG A 93 -8.11 10.13 0.00
C ARG A 93 -8.83 10.40 -1.30
N LYS A 94 -10.11 10.76 -1.22
CA LYS A 94 -10.91 11.26 -2.34
C LYS A 94 -11.37 12.70 -2.11
N LEU A 95 -10.98 13.59 -3.01
CA LEU A 95 -11.33 15.02 -3.02
C LEU A 95 -11.87 15.40 -4.40
N GLY A 96 -13.20 15.41 -4.53
CA GLY A 96 -13.85 15.75 -5.81
C GLY A 96 -13.42 14.80 -6.94
N PRO A 97 -12.79 15.31 -8.01
CA PRO A 97 -12.30 14.50 -9.14
C PRO A 97 -11.00 13.75 -8.83
N VAL A 98 -10.34 14.03 -7.70
CA VAL A 98 -9.03 13.45 -7.37
C VAL A 98 -9.20 12.30 -6.37
N TYR A 99 -8.58 11.17 -6.68
CA TYR A 99 -8.31 10.08 -5.75
C TYR A 99 -6.80 9.96 -5.56
N ALA A 100 -6.35 9.79 -4.32
CA ALA A 100 -4.95 9.60 -3.99
C ALA A 100 -4.80 8.43 -3.04
N GLU A 101 -3.78 7.62 -3.26
CA GLU A 101 -3.37 6.54 -2.38
C GLU A 101 -1.88 6.65 -2.14
N ALA A 102 -1.45 6.49 -0.91
CA ALA A 102 -0.03 6.37 -0.58
C ALA A 102 0.17 5.21 0.38
N PHE A 103 1.30 4.54 0.26
CA PHE A 103 1.66 3.45 1.14
C PHE A 103 3.12 3.50 1.54
N ALA A 104 3.41 2.92 2.70
CA ALA A 104 4.73 2.57 3.14
C ALA A 104 4.75 1.07 3.47
N SER A 105 5.75 0.33 3.01
CA SER A 105 5.91 -1.09 3.35
C SER A 105 6.34 -1.32 4.79
N ASP A 106 7.05 -0.34 5.34
CA ASP A 106 7.57 -0.32 6.69
C ASP A 106 7.60 1.13 7.16
N VAL A 107 6.71 1.46 8.10
CA VAL A 107 6.54 2.80 8.65
C VAL A 107 7.73 3.22 9.49
N LEU A 108 8.43 2.25 10.10
CA LEU A 108 9.54 2.50 11.00
C LEU A 108 10.87 2.44 10.25
N GLY A 109 11.05 1.47 9.37
CA GLY A 109 12.28 1.25 8.61
C GLY A 109 12.38 2.02 7.28
N ALA A 110 11.29 2.66 6.83
CA ALA A 110 11.22 3.44 5.59
C ALA A 110 11.81 2.69 4.37
N ARG A 111 11.35 1.45 4.16
CA ARG A 111 11.92 0.54 3.15
C ARG A 111 11.45 0.87 1.74
N LEU A 112 10.14 0.83 1.52
CA LEU A 112 9.49 1.13 0.24
C LEU A 112 8.35 2.10 0.52
N LEU A 113 8.31 3.22 -0.21
CA LEU A 113 7.23 4.18 -0.16
C LEU A 113 6.69 4.37 -1.57
N GLY A 114 5.37 4.43 -1.71
CA GLY A 114 4.74 4.72 -2.98
C GLY A 114 3.53 5.61 -2.82
N ALA A 115 3.21 6.35 -3.86
CA ALA A 115 1.98 7.11 -3.97
C ALA A 115 1.48 7.08 -5.40
N GLU A 116 0.16 7.07 -5.57
CA GLU A 116 -0.50 7.23 -6.85
C GLU A 116 -1.67 8.21 -6.68
N VAL A 117 -1.78 9.13 -7.63
CA VAL A 117 -2.86 10.10 -7.73
C VAL A 117 -3.59 9.84 -9.04
N ALA A 118 -4.88 9.55 -8.96
CA ALA A 118 -5.77 9.31 -10.08
C ALA A 118 -6.79 10.45 -10.21
N LEU A 119 -6.95 10.96 -11.42
CA LEU A 119 -7.84 12.06 -11.77
C LEU A 119 -8.99 11.57 -12.66
N ASP A 120 -10.22 11.78 -12.19
CA ASP A 120 -11.44 11.55 -12.97
C ASP A 120 -11.59 12.65 -14.02
N VAL A 121 -11.19 12.34 -15.26
CA VAL A 121 -11.13 13.30 -16.37
C VAL A 121 -12.52 13.86 -16.71
N PRO A 122 -13.58 13.05 -16.84
CA PRO A 122 -14.93 13.57 -17.02
C PRO A 122 -15.38 14.49 -15.89
N TYR A 123 -15.07 14.15 -14.63
CA TYR A 123 -15.38 15.04 -13.52
C TYR A 123 -14.65 16.37 -13.70
N LEU A 124 -13.33 16.36 -13.91
CA LEU A 124 -12.55 17.58 -14.07
C LEU A 124 -13.10 18.50 -15.17
N LEU A 125 -13.47 17.93 -16.32
CA LEU A 125 -13.88 18.70 -17.49
C LEU A 125 -15.36 19.12 -17.49
N PHE A 126 -16.25 18.27 -16.97
CA PHE A 126 -17.70 18.43 -17.12
C PHE A 126 -18.46 18.46 -15.79
N GLY A 127 -17.76 18.41 -14.66
CA GLY A 127 -18.37 18.25 -13.35
C GLY A 127 -18.83 16.81 -13.08
N ARG A 128 -19.48 16.59 -11.93
CA ARG A 128 -19.73 15.25 -11.39
C ARG A 128 -20.49 14.34 -12.38
N PRO A 129 -19.85 13.29 -12.93
CA PRO A 129 -20.49 12.43 -13.92
C PRO A 129 -21.48 11.45 -13.25
N PRO A 130 -22.46 10.93 -14.00
CA PRO A 130 -23.35 9.85 -13.51
C PRO A 130 -22.59 8.58 -13.14
N LEU A 131 -21.51 8.30 -13.88
CA LEU A 131 -20.60 7.18 -13.67
C LEU A 131 -19.20 7.74 -13.34
N PRO A 132 -18.87 7.91 -12.04
CA PRO A 132 -17.55 8.39 -11.64
C PRO A 132 -16.48 7.32 -11.85
N LEU A 133 -15.24 7.76 -12.00
CA LEU A 133 -14.03 6.93 -12.13
C LEU A 133 -14.03 6.02 -13.36
N GLN A 134 -14.73 6.42 -14.43
CA GLN A 134 -14.78 5.64 -15.67
C GLN A 134 -13.51 5.86 -16.52
N TYR A 135 -13.01 7.09 -16.55
CA TYR A 135 -11.80 7.46 -17.28
C TYR A 135 -10.87 8.18 -16.31
N LEU A 136 -9.74 7.53 -16.01
CA LEU A 136 -8.76 8.03 -15.07
C LEU A 136 -7.45 8.35 -15.77
N LEU A 137 -6.84 9.45 -15.37
CA LEU A 137 -5.43 9.73 -15.61
C LEU A 137 -4.70 9.63 -14.28
N SER A 138 -3.71 8.74 -14.19
CA SER A 138 -2.99 8.42 -12.96
C SER A 138 -1.51 8.74 -13.09
N LEU A 139 -0.95 9.33 -12.03
CA LEU A 139 0.49 9.50 -11.85
C LEU A 139 0.90 8.78 -10.56
N SER A 140 1.85 7.86 -10.68
CA SER A 140 2.40 7.11 -9.56
C SER A 140 3.91 7.26 -9.47
N ALA A 141 4.42 7.21 -8.24
CA ALA A 141 5.84 7.18 -7.95
C ALA A 141 6.11 6.26 -6.76
N VAL A 142 7.21 5.52 -6.84
CA VAL A 142 7.66 4.60 -5.80
C VAL A 142 9.14 4.79 -5.58
N HIS A 143 9.54 4.83 -4.32
CA HIS A 143 10.93 4.93 -3.90
C HIS A 143 11.29 3.78 -2.95
N ASP A 144 12.32 3.04 -3.31
CA ASP A 144 12.95 2.01 -2.49
C ASP A 144 14.29 2.55 -1.97
N TRP A 145 14.47 2.58 -0.66
CA TRP A 145 15.74 3.00 -0.04
C TRP A 145 16.81 1.90 -0.06
N GLY A 146 16.48 0.71 -0.54
CA GLY A 146 17.40 -0.41 -0.67
C GLY A 146 17.86 -1.00 0.66
N ARG A 147 17.02 -0.88 1.70
CA ARG A 147 17.29 -1.38 3.07
C ARG A 147 16.66 -2.74 3.35
N ALA A 148 16.22 -3.41 2.29
CA ALA A 148 15.45 -4.63 2.28
C ALA A 148 16.34 -5.88 2.49
N ALA A 149 16.64 -6.26 3.74
CA ALA A 149 17.40 -7.48 4.08
C ALA A 149 18.80 -7.60 3.42
N GLY A 150 19.32 -6.49 2.89
CA GLY A 150 20.61 -6.33 2.21
C GLY A 150 20.71 -4.90 1.66
N ALA A 151 21.92 -4.39 1.46
CA ALA A 151 22.13 -3.04 0.93
C ALA A 151 22.03 -3.08 -0.61
N SER A 152 20.90 -2.66 -1.16
CA SER A 152 20.78 -2.33 -2.59
C SER A 152 20.87 -0.83 -2.78
N LYS A 153 21.17 -0.40 -4.01
CA LYS A 153 21.15 1.03 -4.34
C LYS A 153 19.71 1.55 -4.25
N PRO A 154 19.47 2.74 -3.67
CA PRO A 154 18.17 3.38 -3.70
C PRO A 154 17.66 3.53 -5.14
N LEU A 155 16.36 3.36 -5.33
CA LEU A 155 15.71 3.39 -6.64
C LEU A 155 14.39 4.14 -6.57
N THR A 156 14.20 5.10 -7.47
CA THR A 156 12.91 5.74 -7.71
C THR A 156 12.36 5.33 -9.07
N LEU A 157 11.08 4.98 -9.11
CA LEU A 157 10.32 4.76 -10.33
C LEU A 157 9.13 5.71 -10.36
N ALA A 158 8.80 6.22 -11.54
CA ALA A 158 7.60 6.99 -11.79
C ALA A 158 6.85 6.40 -12.99
N HIS A 159 5.53 6.53 -12.99
CA HIS A 159 4.66 6.00 -14.03
C HIS A 159 3.45 6.91 -14.22
N LEU A 160 3.12 7.18 -15.49
CA LEU A 160 1.92 7.88 -15.90
C LEU A 160 1.05 6.91 -16.70
N ASP A 161 -0.22 6.77 -16.32
CA ASP A 161 -1.15 5.88 -17.02
C ASP A 161 -2.55 6.44 -17.18
N GLY A 162 -3.22 5.93 -18.21
CA GLY A 162 -4.62 6.15 -18.51
C GLY A 162 -5.41 4.86 -18.34
N THR A 163 -6.53 4.96 -17.63
CA THR A 163 -7.50 3.87 -17.48
C THR A 163 -8.82 4.27 -18.13
N ALA A 164 -9.38 3.39 -18.96
CA ALA A 164 -10.68 3.58 -19.59
C ALA A 164 -11.58 2.36 -19.36
N MET A 165 -12.66 2.54 -18.61
CA MET A 165 -13.69 1.52 -18.43
C MET A 165 -14.63 1.54 -19.64
N LEU A 166 -14.47 0.52 -20.48
CA LEU A 166 -15.18 0.38 -21.76
C LEU A 166 -16.58 -0.19 -21.58
N VAL A 167 -16.71 -1.18 -20.70
CA VAL A 167 -17.99 -1.86 -20.45
C VAL A 167 -18.12 -2.11 -18.96
N ARG A 168 -19.30 -1.80 -18.42
CA ARG A 168 -19.70 -2.19 -17.09
C ARG A 168 -21.09 -2.78 -17.15
N ARG A 169 -21.19 -4.08 -16.89
CA ARG A 169 -22.48 -4.77 -16.76
C ARG A 169 -22.59 -5.33 -15.35
N ARG A 170 -23.61 -4.90 -14.61
CA ARG A 170 -24.00 -5.52 -13.35
C ARG A 170 -25.41 -6.11 -13.50
N ASN A 171 -25.58 -7.34 -13.07
CA ASN A 171 -26.86 -8.01 -12.92
C ASN A 171 -26.96 -8.59 -11.50
N PRO A 172 -28.13 -9.10 -11.07
CA PRO A 172 -28.32 -9.63 -9.71
C PRO A 172 -27.46 -10.85 -9.38
N GLU A 173 -27.02 -11.61 -10.39
CA GLU A 173 -26.26 -12.86 -10.25
C GLU A 173 -24.75 -12.67 -10.45
N GLY A 174 -24.30 -11.49 -10.86
CA GLY A 174 -22.91 -11.20 -11.19
C GLY A 174 -22.73 -9.99 -12.10
N GLY A 175 -21.51 -9.80 -12.57
CA GLY A 175 -21.21 -8.69 -13.46
C GLY A 175 -19.82 -8.82 -14.03
N PHE A 176 -19.58 -8.10 -15.11
CA PHE A 176 -18.24 -7.96 -15.65
C PHE A 176 -17.95 -6.50 -15.95
N GLU A 177 -16.67 -6.18 -15.84
CA GLU A 177 -16.11 -4.90 -16.17
C GLU A 177 -14.95 -5.13 -17.12
N LEU A 178 -14.95 -4.40 -18.24
CA LEU A 178 -13.83 -4.39 -19.18
C LEU A 178 -13.15 -3.03 -19.07
N THR A 179 -11.89 -3.07 -18.68
CA THR A 179 -11.08 -1.88 -18.44
C THR A 179 -9.81 -1.97 -19.27
N LEU A 180 -9.56 -0.94 -20.05
CA LEU A 180 -8.33 -0.76 -20.82
C LEU A 180 -7.36 0.09 -20.01
N LEU A 181 -6.12 -0.38 -19.93
CA LEU A 181 -5.03 0.25 -19.19
C LEU A 181 -3.89 0.50 -20.17
N GLY A 182 -3.30 1.68 -20.13
CA GLY A 182 -2.11 2.01 -20.91
C GLY A 182 -1.29 3.06 -20.19
N GLY A 183 0.03 2.85 -20.11
CA GLY A 183 0.90 3.75 -19.38
C GLY A 183 2.34 3.67 -19.82
N TRP A 184 3.14 4.62 -19.33
CA TRP A 184 4.56 4.72 -19.54
C TRP A 184 5.25 5.09 -18.23
N GLY A 185 6.39 4.47 -17.94
CA GLY A 185 7.16 4.75 -16.72
C GLY A 185 8.66 4.61 -16.93
N GLY A 186 9.40 5.13 -15.96
CA GLY A 186 10.84 5.26 -16.03
C GLY A 186 11.47 5.55 -14.67
N ARG A 187 12.79 5.77 -14.70
CA ARG A 187 13.59 6.22 -13.56
C ARG A 187 13.84 7.72 -13.69
N PRO A 188 13.27 8.56 -12.81
CA PRO A 188 13.57 9.97 -12.82
C PRO A 188 15.07 10.24 -12.65
N GLY A 189 15.67 11.06 -13.51
CA GLY A 189 17.06 11.51 -13.40
C GLY A 189 18.12 10.67 -14.13
N GLU A 190 17.88 9.38 -14.39
CA GLU A 190 18.73 8.55 -15.27
C GLU A 190 18.04 8.39 -16.63
N GLY A 191 17.96 9.48 -17.41
CA GLY A 191 17.60 9.50 -18.83
C GLY A 191 16.46 8.57 -19.28
N GLY A 192 15.21 9.05 -19.21
CA GLY A 192 14.07 8.45 -19.91
C GLY A 192 12.73 8.63 -19.19
N ALA A 193 12.08 9.78 -19.47
CA ALA A 193 10.78 10.27 -19.00
C ALA A 193 10.64 10.51 -17.48
#